data_AF-A0A937SZ68-F1
#
_entry.id   AF-A0A937SZ68-F1
#
_cell.length_a   1.000
_cell.length_b   1.000
_cell.length_c   1.000
_cell.angle_alpha   90.00
_cell.angle_beta   90.00
_cell.angle_gamma   90.00
#
_symmetry.space_group_name_H-M   'P 1'
#
loop_
_entity.id
_entity.type
_entity.pdbx_description
1 polymer ?
#
loop_
_entity_poly.entity_id
_entity_poly.type
_entity_poly.pdbx_seq_one_letter_code
_entity_poly.pdbx_strand_id
1 'polypeptide(L)'
;LDSAPKEGDKKTYQMDPANAREAIREVMLDEEEGADWILIKPGLPYLDIIRLTREHTALPVAAYHVSGEFAMLKAAAEKGWLDYDSCLIESLLSMRRAGADMIFTYGAIDAASILQR
;
A
#
# COMPACT_ATOMS: atom_id res chain seq x y z
N LEU A 1 -13.79 -4.89 10.59
CA LEU A 1 -13.01 -4.58 11.81
C LEU A 1 -13.80 -3.73 12.81
N ASP A 2 -14.94 -3.13 12.44
CA ASP A 2 -15.72 -2.21 13.32
C ASP A 2 -14.82 -1.24 14.11
N SER A 3 -13.78 -0.75 13.43
CA SER A 3 -12.66 0.00 14.00
C SER A 3 -12.70 1.48 13.65
N ALA A 4 -13.90 1.98 13.31
CA ALA A 4 -14.12 3.41 13.18
C ALA A 4 -13.85 4.06 14.54
N PRO A 5 -13.14 5.20 14.61
CA PRO A 5 -12.97 5.92 15.86
C PRO A 5 -14.35 6.20 16.48
N LYS A 6 -14.52 5.86 17.77
CA LYS A 6 -15.77 6.16 18.49
C LYS A 6 -15.91 7.67 18.72
N GLU A 7 -14.79 8.37 18.87
CA GLU A 7 -14.67 9.83 18.91
C GLU A 7 -13.30 10.26 18.32
N GLY A 8 -13.24 11.45 17.72
CA GLY A 8 -12.02 12.03 17.13
C GLY A 8 -11.62 11.46 15.77
N ASP A 9 -10.47 11.90 15.26
CA ASP A 9 -9.82 11.36 14.07
C ASP A 9 -8.48 10.70 14.42
N LYS A 10 -7.90 9.95 13.48
CA LYS A 10 -6.64 9.23 13.69
C LYS A 10 -5.40 10.08 13.39
N LYS A 11 -5.57 11.39 13.16
CA LYS A 11 -4.47 12.27 12.68
C LYS A 11 -3.43 12.58 13.74
N THR A 12 -3.68 12.25 15.00
CA THR A 12 -2.71 12.45 16.08
C THR A 12 -1.56 11.44 16.06
N TYR A 13 -1.71 10.34 15.30
CA TYR A 13 -0.69 9.30 15.16
C TYR A 13 -0.53 8.79 13.72
N GLN A 14 -1.50 9.02 12.84
CA GLN A 14 -1.29 8.82 11.41
C GLN A 14 -0.53 10.01 10.85
N MET A 15 0.52 9.71 10.10
CA MET A 15 1.34 10.71 9.41
C MET A 15 0.48 11.62 8.53
N ASP A 16 0.88 12.88 8.41
CA ASP A 16 0.29 13.81 7.45
C ASP A 16 0.57 13.31 6.01
N PRO A 17 -0.46 13.09 5.18
CA PRO A 17 -0.31 12.68 3.78
C PRO A 17 0.64 13.56 2.96
N ALA A 18 0.82 14.83 3.32
CA ALA A 18 1.70 15.75 2.62
C ALA A 18 3.19 15.58 2.98
N ASN A 19 3.53 14.78 3.99
CA ASN A 19 4.85 14.79 4.62
C ASN A 19 5.71 13.56 4.31
N ALA A 20 6.29 13.52 3.12
CA ALA A 20 7.22 12.45 2.74
C ALA A 20 8.49 12.38 3.62
N ARG A 21 8.92 13.49 4.22
CA ARG A 21 10.12 13.53 5.07
C ARG A 21 9.92 12.87 6.42
N GLU A 22 8.72 13.00 6.98
CA GLU A 22 8.33 12.28 8.21
C GLU A 22 8.28 10.79 7.96
N ALA A 23 7.72 10.34 6.82
CA ALA A 23 7.71 8.92 6.48
C ALA A 23 9.10 8.27 6.52
N ILE A 24 10.12 8.92 5.96
CA ILE A 24 11.49 8.38 6.01
C ILE A 24 12.09 8.42 7.41
N ARG A 25 11.77 9.45 8.21
CA ARG A 25 12.20 9.49 9.61
C ARG A 25 11.63 8.32 10.41
N GLU A 26 10.33 8.06 10.29
CA GLU A 26 9.66 6.95 10.96
C GLU A 26 10.24 5.60 10.52
N VAL A 27 10.49 5.42 9.21
CA VAL A 27 11.13 4.20 8.69
C VAL A 27 12.50 3.95 9.32
N MET A 28 13.35 4.98 9.43
CA MET A 28 14.68 4.81 10.03
C MET A 28 14.58 4.53 11.53
N LEU A 29 13.62 5.14 12.23
CA LEU A 29 13.39 4.87 13.66
C LEU A 29 12.92 3.43 13.88
N ASP A 30 11.95 2.95 13.11
CA ASP A 30 11.48 1.56 13.18
C ASP A 30 12.61 0.55 12.91
N GLU A 31 13.49 0.84 11.94
CA GLU A 31 14.67 0.03 11.65
C GLU A 31 15.69 0.06 12.81
N GLU A 32 15.96 1.22 13.40
CA GLU A 32 16.82 1.35 14.58
C GLU A 32 16.25 0.61 15.81
N GLU A 33 14.92 0.55 15.93
CA GLU A 33 14.20 -0.20 16.97
C GLU A 33 14.14 -1.72 16.69
N GLY A 34 14.63 -2.16 15.52
CA GLY A 34 14.82 -3.57 15.18
C GLY A 34 13.72 -4.19 14.32
N ALA A 35 13.01 -3.38 13.52
CA ALA A 35 12.08 -3.91 12.52
C ALA A 35 12.78 -4.83 11.51
N ASP A 36 12.20 -5.98 11.21
CA ASP A 36 12.71 -6.92 10.20
C ASP A 36 12.27 -6.56 8.77
N TRP A 37 11.23 -5.73 8.63
CA TRP A 37 10.65 -5.28 7.36
C TRP A 37 9.79 -4.03 7.60
N ILE A 38 9.60 -3.24 6.54
CA ILE A 38 8.88 -1.97 6.58
C ILE A 38 7.58 -2.09 5.79
N LEU A 39 6.48 -1.45 6.24
CA LEU A 39 5.21 -1.45 5.52
C LEU A 39 4.75 -0.04 5.19
N ILE A 40 4.53 0.25 3.91
CA ILE A 40 3.87 1.49 3.48
C ILE A 40 2.38 1.24 3.26
N LYS A 41 1.58 2.13 3.86
CA LYS A 41 0.13 2.08 3.83
C LYS A 41 -0.44 3.51 3.88
N PRO A 42 -1.40 3.87 3.01
CA PRO A 42 -1.92 3.13 1.84
C PRO A 42 -0.87 2.86 0.75
N GLY A 43 -1.16 1.98 -0.21
CA GLY A 43 -0.20 1.52 -1.19
C GLY A 43 -0.19 2.39 -2.45
N LEU A 44 -1.32 2.45 -3.15
CA LEU A 44 -1.39 3.05 -4.49
C LEU A 44 -1.18 4.58 -4.50
N PRO A 45 -1.70 5.37 -3.55
CA PRO A 45 -1.45 6.81 -3.48
C PRO A 45 -0.03 7.17 -3.04
N TYR A 46 0.74 6.23 -2.48
CA TYR A 46 2.04 6.46 -1.86
C TYR A 46 3.17 5.65 -2.52
N LEU A 47 3.07 5.43 -3.84
CA LEU A 47 4.12 4.77 -4.63
C LEU A 47 5.46 5.53 -4.55
N ASP A 48 5.41 6.85 -4.43
CA ASP A 48 6.57 7.71 -4.20
C ASP A 48 7.21 7.44 -2.83
N ILE A 49 6.42 7.23 -1.78
CA ILE A 49 6.94 6.84 -0.46
C ILE A 49 7.56 5.44 -0.50
N ILE A 50 6.91 4.47 -1.15
CA ILE A 50 7.50 3.12 -1.35
C ILE A 50 8.86 3.23 -2.04
N ARG A 51 8.96 4.08 -3.07
CA ARG A 51 10.21 4.35 -3.79
C ARG A 51 11.28 4.97 -2.90
N LEU A 52 10.92 6.00 -2.13
CA LEU A 52 11.84 6.67 -1.21
C LEU A 52 12.31 5.72 -0.11
N THR A 53 11.41 4.94 0.50
CA THR A 53 11.75 3.90 1.49
C THR A 53 12.76 2.93 0.90
N ARG A 54 12.53 2.41 -0.31
CA ARG A 54 13.47 1.49 -0.98
C ARG A 54 14.87 2.10 -1.20
N GLU A 55 15.00 3.42 -1.28
CA GLU A 55 16.30 4.09 -1.41
C GLU A 55 17.04 4.24 -0.08
N HIS A 56 16.34 4.13 1.06
CA HIS A 56 16.88 4.46 2.38
C HIS A 56 17.03 3.25 3.32
N THR A 57 16.37 2.12 3.04
CA THR A 57 16.51 0.88 3.83
C THR A 57 16.94 -0.31 2.99
N ALA A 58 17.73 -1.20 3.59
CA ALA A 58 18.05 -2.51 3.02
C ALA A 58 17.01 -3.58 3.41
N LEU A 59 16.09 -3.27 4.34
CA LEU A 59 15.06 -4.18 4.78
C LEU A 59 14.06 -4.50 3.64
N PRO A 60 13.37 -5.64 3.70
CA PRO A 60 12.22 -5.91 2.86
C PRO A 60 11.15 -4.82 3.03
N VAL A 61 10.61 -4.31 1.91
CA VAL A 61 9.56 -3.30 1.91
C VAL A 61 8.25 -3.94 1.49
N ALA A 62 7.20 -3.81 2.29
CA ALA A 62 5.86 -4.22 1.98
C ALA A 62 5.00 -3.01 1.58
N ALA A 63 4.02 -3.24 0.73
CA ALA A 63 2.96 -2.28 0.42
C ALA A 63 1.59 -2.86 0.80
N TYR A 64 0.69 -2.03 1.32
CA TYR A 64 -0.69 -2.45 1.59
C TYR A 64 -1.64 -1.85 0.55
N HIS A 65 -2.17 -2.67 -0.37
CA HIS A 65 -3.29 -2.32 -1.24
C HIS A 65 -4.60 -2.32 -0.43
N VAL A 66 -4.96 -1.17 0.14
CA VAL A 66 -5.96 -1.08 1.22
C VAL A 66 -7.39 -1.35 0.72
N SER A 67 -8.31 -1.54 1.67
CA SER A 67 -9.71 -1.85 1.35
C SER A 67 -10.37 -0.82 0.44
N GLY A 68 -10.09 0.48 0.66
CA GLY A 68 -10.60 1.55 -0.18
C GLY A 68 -10.07 1.49 -1.62
N GLU A 69 -8.80 1.15 -1.80
CA GLU A 69 -8.16 1.01 -3.13
C GLU A 69 -8.75 -0.19 -3.87
N PHE A 70 -8.89 -1.33 -3.20
CA PHE A 70 -9.52 -2.52 -3.77
C PHE A 70 -11.00 -2.27 -4.14
N ALA A 71 -11.76 -1.65 -3.23
CA ALA A 71 -13.17 -1.35 -3.44
C ALA A 71 -13.36 -0.33 -4.59
N MET A 72 -12.45 0.62 -4.74
CA MET A 72 -12.44 1.58 -5.85
C MET A 72 -12.34 0.86 -7.20
N LEU A 73 -11.45 -0.14 -7.34
CA LEU A 73 -11.34 -0.94 -8.56
C LEU A 73 -12.61 -1.75 -8.83
N LYS A 74 -13.15 -2.45 -7.82
CA LYS A 74 -14.39 -3.22 -7.95
C LYS A 74 -15.56 -2.33 -8.38
N ALA A 75 -15.77 -1.20 -7.70
CA ALA A 75 -16.87 -0.29 -7.99
C ALA A 75 -16.76 0.38 -9.38
N ALA A 76 -15.55 0.69 -9.85
CA ALA A 76 -15.34 1.22 -11.19
C ALA A 76 -15.61 0.16 -12.27
N ALA A 77 -15.19 -1.09 -12.04
CA ALA A 77 -15.45 -2.20 -12.94
C ALA A 77 -16.95 -2.55 -13.03
N GLU A 78 -17.68 -2.53 -11.91
CA GLU A 78 -19.14 -2.73 -11.87
C GLU A 78 -19.90 -1.72 -12.74
N LYS A 79 -19.35 -0.51 -12.93
CA LYS A 79 -19.91 0.53 -13.79
C LYS A 79 -19.42 0.46 -15.24
N GLY A 80 -18.57 -0.52 -15.57
CA GLY A 80 -17.96 -0.66 -16.90
C GLY A 80 -16.93 0.42 -17.23
N TRP A 81 -16.37 1.11 -16.22
CA TRP A 81 -15.40 2.19 -16.45
C TRP A 81 -13.97 1.69 -16.69
N LEU A 82 -13.67 0.49 -16.21
CA LEU A 82 -12.37 -0.15 -16.38
C LEU A 82 -12.51 -1.67 -16.41
N ASP A 83 -11.46 -2.33 -16.89
CA ASP A 83 -11.30 -3.79 -16.78
C ASP A 83 -10.67 -4.15 -15.42
N TYR A 84 -11.39 -4.91 -14.61
CA TYR A 84 -10.96 -5.23 -13.25
C TYR A 84 -9.64 -6.02 -13.22
N ASP A 85 -9.56 -7.09 -14.01
CA ASP A 85 -8.42 -8.02 -13.99
C ASP A 85 -7.13 -7.27 -14.38
N SER A 86 -7.17 -6.49 -15.47
CA SER A 86 -6.03 -5.69 -15.94
C SER A 86 -5.62 -4.64 -14.91
N CYS A 87 -6.58 -3.86 -14.38
CA CYS A 87 -6.26 -2.78 -13.45
C CYS A 87 -5.77 -3.30 -12.08
N LEU A 88 -6.26 -4.45 -11.61
CA LEU A 88 -5.75 -5.09 -10.41
C LEU A 88 -4.27 -5.46 -10.61
N ILE A 89 -3.94 -6.18 -11.67
CA ILE A 89 -2.56 -6.61 -11.94
C ILE A 89 -1.64 -5.41 -12.15
N GLU A 90 -2.06 -4.39 -12.89
CA GLU A 90 -1.27 -3.19 -13.09
C GLU A 90 -1.02 -2.42 -11.79
N SER A 91 -2.02 -2.35 -10.91
CA SER A 91 -1.88 -1.72 -9.59
C SER A 91 -0.84 -2.46 -8.74
N LEU A 92 -0.93 -3.79 -8.66
CA LEU A 92 0.03 -4.60 -7.89
C LEU A 92 1.44 -4.53 -8.51
N LEU A 93 1.55 -4.57 -9.83
CA LEU A 93 2.81 -4.42 -10.55
C LEU A 93 3.44 -3.04 -10.29
N SER A 94 2.63 -1.98 -10.22
CA SER A 94 3.11 -0.63 -9.92
C SER A 94 3.75 -0.53 -8.53
N MET A 95 3.18 -1.21 -7.52
CA MET A 95 3.75 -1.29 -6.18
C MET A 95 5.05 -2.09 -6.18
N ARG A 96 5.09 -3.22 -6.89
CA ARG A 96 6.32 -4.00 -7.08
C ARG A 96 7.42 -3.16 -7.75
N ARG A 97 7.08 -2.42 -8.81
CA ARG A 97 7.98 -1.50 -9.53
C ARG A 97 8.48 -0.36 -8.64
N ALA A 98 7.63 0.21 -7.79
CA ALA A 98 8.02 1.27 -6.87
C ALA A 98 9.07 0.80 -5.86
N GLY A 99 9.08 -0.50 -5.54
CA GLY A 99 10.11 -1.12 -4.72
C GLY A 99 9.58 -2.06 -3.65
N ALA A 100 8.28 -2.37 -3.61
CA ALA A 100 7.76 -3.34 -2.64
C ALA A 100 8.23 -4.77 -2.99
N ASP A 101 8.71 -5.53 -2.01
CA ASP A 101 8.96 -6.98 -2.08
C ASP A 101 7.72 -7.81 -1.78
N MET A 102 6.85 -7.28 -0.94
CA MET A 102 5.62 -7.94 -0.50
C MET A 102 4.43 -7.01 -0.71
N ILE A 103 3.28 -7.56 -1.10
CA ILE A 103 2.06 -6.78 -1.28
C ILE A 103 0.92 -7.45 -0.52
N PHE A 104 0.37 -6.72 0.46
CA PHE A 104 -0.82 -7.11 1.20
C PHE A 104 -2.03 -6.60 0.43
N THR A 105 -2.88 -7.49 -0.06
CA THR A 105 -4.04 -7.09 -0.87
C THR A 105 -5.24 -8.00 -0.69
N TYR A 106 -6.43 -7.39 -0.72
CA TYR A 106 -7.71 -8.11 -0.80
C TYR A 106 -7.88 -8.84 -2.14
N GLY A 107 -7.17 -8.41 -3.19
CA GLY A 107 -7.20 -9.05 -4.51
C GLY A 107 -6.22 -10.21 -4.66
N ALA A 108 -5.71 -10.80 -3.56
CA ALA A 108 -4.66 -11.80 -3.65
C ALA A 108 -5.12 -13.07 -4.41
N ILE A 109 -6.33 -13.56 -4.12
CA ILE A 109 -6.90 -14.73 -4.78
C ILE A 109 -7.19 -14.43 -6.25
N ASP A 110 -7.78 -13.26 -6.53
CA ASP A 110 -8.09 -12.80 -7.88
C ASP A 110 -6.80 -12.70 -8.73
N ALA A 111 -5.77 -12.02 -8.21
CA ALA A 111 -4.48 -11.87 -8.89
C ALA A 111 -3.78 -13.21 -9.12
N ALA A 112 -3.79 -14.12 -8.13
CA ALA A 112 -3.21 -15.45 -8.28
C ALA A 112 -3.90 -16.25 -9.39
N SER A 113 -5.23 -16.16 -9.49
CA SER A 113 -6.01 -16.80 -10.56
C SER A 113 -5.68 -16.21 -11.94
N ILE A 114 -5.60 -14.88 -12.04
CA ILE A 114 -5.28 -14.18 -13.30
C ILE A 114 -3.88 -14.54 -13.81
N LEU A 115 -2.88 -14.57 -12.92
CA LEU A 115 -1.47 -14.86 -13.26
C LEU A 115 -1.21 -16.32 -13.66
N GLN A 116 -2.17 -17.22 -13.43
CA GLN A 116 -2.09 -18.63 -13.82
C GLN A 116 -2.76 -18.93 -15.16
N ARG A 117 -3.49 -17.96 -15.74
CA ARG A 117 -4.10 -18.08 -17.07
C ARG A 117 -3.04 -17.89 -18.16
#